data_AF-A0A9X4BYJ7-F1
#
_entry.id   AF-A0A9X4BYJ7-F1
#
_cell.length_a   1.000
_cell.length_b   1.000
_cell.length_c   1.000
_cell.angle_alpha   90.00
_cell.angle_beta   90.00
_cell.angle_gamma   90.00
#
_symmetry.space_group_name_H-M   'P 1'
#
loop_
_entity.id
_entity.type
_entity.pdbx_description
1 polymer ?
#
loop_
_entity_poly.entity_id
_entity_poly.type
_entity_poly.pdbx_seq_one_letter_code
_entity_poly.pdbx_strand_id
1 'polypeptide(L)'
;MSAFLTAREVCQRLREAALGVLTFSCEARTEAGLVTVDIDGWRLVLDFEGERLHHCEYARNCDGDEGALDSWQRFGTDPVSLLSTWELAQIEKLLMARG
;
A
#
# COMPACT_ATOMS: atom_id res chain seq x y z
N MET A 1 5.30 -2.43 -23.02
CA MET A 1 5.31 -3.66 -22.21
C MET A 1 4.89 -3.24 -20.84
N SER A 2 3.62 -3.45 -20.47
CA SER A 2 3.15 -3.20 -19.10
C SER A 2 3.92 -4.14 -18.18
N ALA A 3 4.79 -3.56 -17.35
CA ALA A 3 5.49 -4.32 -16.34
C ALA A 3 4.52 -4.56 -15.17
N PHE A 4 4.70 -5.67 -14.46
CA PHE A 4 3.98 -5.88 -13.21
C PHE A 4 4.79 -5.25 -12.09
N LEU A 5 4.15 -4.43 -11.27
CA LEU A 5 4.78 -3.93 -10.06
C LEU A 5 5.12 -5.08 -9.14
N THR A 6 6.37 -5.17 -8.71
CA THR A 6 6.79 -6.18 -7.75
C THR A 6 6.41 -5.77 -6.33
N ALA A 7 6.25 -6.75 -5.45
CA ALA A 7 5.94 -6.46 -4.05
C ALA A 7 7.01 -5.59 -3.36
N ARG A 8 8.26 -5.69 -3.82
CA ARG A 8 9.36 -4.85 -3.32
C ARG A 8 9.19 -3.39 -3.70
N GLU A 9 8.77 -3.09 -4.93
CA GLU A 9 8.55 -1.70 -5.37
C GLU A 9 7.42 -1.05 -4.56
N VAL A 10 6.32 -1.78 -4.36
CA VAL A 10 5.19 -1.30 -3.56
C VAL A 10 5.59 -1.14 -2.09
N CYS A 11 6.33 -2.10 -1.52
CA CYS A 11 6.88 -1.99 -0.16
C CYS A 11 7.78 -0.75 0.00
N GLN A 12 8.61 -0.44 -0.98
CA GLN A 12 9.48 0.74 -0.91
C GLN A 12 8.67 2.03 -0.91
N ARG A 13 7.62 2.13 -1.74
CA ARG A 13 6.69 3.28 -1.72
C ARG A 13 6.03 3.45 -0.36
N LEU A 14 5.54 2.36 0.24
CA LEU A 14 4.96 2.38 1.58
C LEU A 14 6.00 2.81 2.63
N ARG A 15 7.23 2.32 2.55
CA ARG A 15 8.33 2.76 3.42
C ARG A 15 8.60 4.26 3.30
N GLU A 16 8.68 4.79 2.09
CA GLU A 16 8.95 6.21 1.86
C GLU A 16 7.82 7.09 2.41
N ALA A 17 6.56 6.65 2.30
CA ALA A 17 5.42 7.30 2.96
C ALA A 17 5.49 7.21 4.49
N ALA A 18 5.84 6.05 5.04
CA ALA A 18 6.00 5.84 6.49
C ALA A 18 7.08 6.73 7.10
N LEU A 19 8.17 6.96 6.35
CA LEU A 19 9.26 7.88 6.72
C LEU A 19 8.88 9.36 6.54
N GLY A 20 7.74 9.66 5.94
CA GLY A 20 7.31 11.03 5.61
C GLY A 20 8.09 11.66 4.46
N VAL A 21 8.76 10.84 3.64
CA VAL A 21 9.49 11.30 2.44
C VAL A 21 8.51 11.58 1.30
N LEU A 22 7.52 10.70 1.12
CA LEU A 22 6.46 10.88 0.13
C LEU A 22 5.16 11.35 0.77
N THR A 23 4.38 12.13 0.02
CA THR A 23 3.06 12.57 0.47
C THR A 23 2.10 11.40 0.47
N PHE A 24 1.44 11.18 1.60
CA PHE A 24 0.42 10.14 1.76
C PHE A 24 -0.95 10.79 1.92
N SER A 25 -1.93 10.35 1.12
CA SER A 25 -3.31 10.82 1.23
C SER A 25 -4.29 9.66 1.10
N CYS A 26 -5.34 9.67 1.93
CA CYS A 26 -6.44 8.72 1.82
C CYS A 26 -7.48 9.28 0.83
N GLU A 27 -7.77 8.55 -0.24
CA GLU A 27 -8.74 8.96 -1.24
C GLU A 27 -10.16 8.46 -0.89
N ALA A 28 -10.26 7.18 -0.52
CA ALA A 28 -11.55 6.55 -0.24
C ALA A 28 -11.41 5.38 0.73
N ARG A 29 -12.44 5.13 1.52
CA ARG A 29 -12.57 3.96 2.39
C ARG A 29 -13.88 3.24 2.05
N THR A 30 -13.82 1.93 1.92
CA THR A 30 -14.99 1.09 1.66
C THR A 30 -15.52 0.50 2.97
N GLU A 31 -16.80 0.11 2.99
CA GLU A 31 -17.41 -0.60 4.13
C GLU A 31 -16.80 -2.00 4.34
N ALA A 32 -16.07 -2.52 3.34
CA ALA A 32 -15.40 -3.82 3.39
C ALA A 32 -14.00 -3.75 4.02
N GLY A 33 -13.60 -2.63 4.63
CA GLY A 33 -12.28 -2.47 5.24
C GLY A 33 -11.16 -2.08 4.26
N LEU A 34 -11.47 -1.85 2.99
CA LEU A 34 -10.46 -1.43 2.02
C LEU A 34 -10.27 0.09 2.02
N VAL A 35 -9.02 0.54 1.91
CA VAL A 35 -8.66 1.96 1.81
C VAL A 35 -7.87 2.18 0.55
N THR A 36 -8.37 3.10 -0.29
CA THR A 36 -7.61 3.63 -1.42
C THR A 36 -6.79 4.82 -0.96
N VAL A 37 -5.50 4.77 -1.22
CA VAL A 37 -4.54 5.83 -0.87
C VAL A 37 -3.74 6.25 -2.09
N ASP A 38 -3.38 7.53 -2.14
CA ASP A 38 -2.40 8.06 -3.08
C ASP A 38 -1.09 8.36 -2.35
N ILE A 39 0.00 7.86 -2.91
CA ILE A 39 1.38 8.05 -2.45
C ILE A 39 2.19 8.65 -3.60
N ASP A 40 2.31 9.97 -3.65
CA ASP A 40 3.07 10.69 -4.69
C ASP A 40 2.64 10.30 -6.13
N GLY A 41 1.32 10.20 -6.35
CA GLY A 41 0.74 9.76 -7.63
C GLY A 41 0.61 8.25 -7.81
N TRP A 42 1.06 7.45 -6.83
CA TRP A 42 0.81 6.00 -6.82
C TRP A 42 -0.51 5.72 -6.10
N ARG A 43 -1.44 5.06 -6.80
CA ARG A 43 -2.69 4.62 -6.21
C ARG A 43 -2.55 3.21 -5.67
N LEU A 44 -2.74 3.04 -4.36
CA LEU A 44 -2.75 1.75 -3.68
C LEU A 44 -4.12 1.47 -3.08
N VAL A 45 -4.51 0.20 -3.05
CA VAL A 45 -5.65 -0.31 -2.29
C VAL A 45 -5.09 -1.21 -1.20
N LEU A 46 -5.39 -0.86 0.05
CA LEU A 46 -4.89 -1.48 1.25
C LEU A 46 -6.04 -2.10 2.04
N ASP A 47 -5.87 -3.32 2.52
CA ASP A 47 -6.81 -3.94 3.44
C ASP A 47 -6.52 -3.49 4.87
N PHE A 48 -7.36 -2.60 5.38
CA PHE A 48 -7.22 -1.99 6.70
C PHE A 48 -8.51 -2.14 7.50
N GLU A 49 -8.53 -3.18 8.34
CA GLU A 49 -9.65 -3.52 9.21
C GLU A 49 -9.20 -3.58 10.67
N GLY A 50 -10.01 -3.02 11.57
CA GLY A 50 -9.74 -3.09 13.01
C GLY A 50 -8.43 -2.39 13.41
N GLU A 51 -8.15 -1.23 12.80
CA GLU A 51 -6.95 -0.42 13.05
C GLU A 51 -5.62 -1.08 12.60
N ARG A 52 -5.69 -2.16 11.81
CA ARG A 52 -4.54 -2.93 11.38
C ARG A 52 -4.47 -3.05 9.86
N LEU A 53 -3.27 -2.89 9.31
CA LEU A 53 -3.01 -3.11 7.89
C LEU A 53 -2.61 -4.57 7.67
N HIS A 54 -3.42 -5.30 6.90
CA HIS A 54 -3.23 -6.74 6.69
C HIS A 54 -2.44 -7.04 5.41
N HIS A 55 -2.88 -6.50 4.27
CA HIS A 55 -2.25 -6.73 2.97
C HIS A 55 -2.49 -5.58 1.99
N CYS A 56 -1.72 -5.57 0.92
CA CYS A 56 -1.99 -4.70 -0.22
C CYS A 56 -2.79 -5.47 -1.27
N GLU A 57 -3.99 -5.01 -1.56
CA GLU A 57 -4.87 -5.62 -2.57
C GLU A 57 -4.41 -5.27 -3.98
N TYR A 58 -4.00 -4.02 -4.16
CA TYR A 58 -3.67 -3.46 -5.46
C TYR A 58 -2.72 -2.28 -5.37
N ALA A 59 -1.87 -2.10 -6.37
CA ALA A 59 -1.03 -0.92 -6.54
C ALA A 59 -0.91 -0.56 -8.02
N ARG A 60 -0.84 0.73 -8.29
CA ARG A 60 -0.56 1.28 -9.61
C ARG A 60 0.38 2.47 -9.51
N ASN A 61 1.41 2.50 -10.36
CA ASN A 61 2.34 3.61 -10.44
C ASN A 61 1.89 4.67 -11.44
N CYS A 62 2.62 5.79 -11.48
CA CYS A 62 2.38 6.89 -12.41
C CYS A 62 2.53 6.50 -13.89
N ASP A 63 3.41 5.53 -14.18
CA ASP A 63 3.66 4.99 -15.53
C ASP A 63 2.53 4.06 -16.03
N GLY A 64 1.62 3.66 -15.14
CA GLY A 64 0.51 2.76 -15.44
C GLY A 64 0.84 1.27 -15.31
N ASP A 65 1.98 0.92 -14.72
CA ASP A 65 2.25 -0.44 -14.27
C ASP A 65 1.42 -0.75 -13.04
N GLU A 66 0.95 -1.99 -12.97
CA GLU A 66 -0.05 -2.44 -12.00
C GLU A 66 0.47 -3.70 -11.29
N GLY A 67 0.11 -3.84 -10.02
CA GLY A 67 0.38 -5.03 -9.23
C GLY A 67 -0.81 -5.32 -8.33
N ALA A 68 -1.13 -6.59 -8.16
CA ALA A 68 -2.28 -7.04 -7.39
C ALA A 68 -1.89 -8.20 -6.48
N LEU A 69 -2.67 -8.41 -5.43
CA LEU A 69 -2.42 -9.45 -4.44
C LEU A 69 -2.24 -10.83 -5.08
N ASP A 70 -3.10 -11.22 -6.03
CA ASP A 70 -3.00 -12.53 -6.73
C ASP A 70 -1.63 -12.72 -7.41
N SER A 71 -1.12 -11.65 -8.05
CA SER A 71 0.19 -11.65 -8.70
C SER A 71 1.33 -11.81 -7.69
N TRP A 72 1.24 -11.15 -6.54
CA TRP A 72 2.27 -11.19 -5.50
C TRP A 72 2.26 -12.48 -4.68
N GLN A 73 1.08 -13.03 -4.38
CA GLN A 73 0.93 -14.31 -3.68
C GLN A 73 1.52 -15.48 -4.46
N ARG A 74 1.51 -15.45 -5.80
CA ARG A 74 2.24 -16.43 -6.63
C ARG A 74 3.73 -16.49 -6.34
N PHE A 75 4.32 -15.36 -5.96
CA PHE A 75 5.72 -15.26 -5.54
C PHE A 75 5.87 -15.30 -4.01
N GLY A 76 4.79 -15.56 -3.27
CA GLY A 76 4.76 -15.70 -1.81
C GLY A 76 5.19 -14.44 -1.05
N THR A 77 5.08 -13.26 -1.64
CA THR A 77 5.63 -12.03 -1.07
C THR A 77 4.59 -10.92 -1.11
N ASP A 78 3.93 -10.63 0.02
CA ASP A 78 3.02 -9.49 0.14
C ASP A 78 3.81 -8.19 0.46
N PRO A 79 3.49 -7.04 -0.16
CA PRO A 79 4.21 -5.78 0.10
C PRO A 79 4.17 -5.32 1.55
N VAL A 80 3.06 -5.53 2.26
CA VAL A 80 2.87 -5.11 3.65
C VAL A 80 3.73 -5.98 4.57
N SER A 81 3.81 -7.28 4.28
CA SER A 81 4.62 -8.25 5.03
C SER A 81 6.13 -7.98 4.96
N LEU A 82 6.58 -7.20 3.96
CA LEU A 82 7.98 -6.76 3.83
C LEU A 82 8.33 -5.54 4.68
N LEU A 83 7.32 -4.83 5.21
CA LEU A 83 7.54 -3.68 6.08
C LEU A 83 8.02 -4.14 7.46
N SER A 84 8.93 -3.37 8.05
CA SER A 84 9.27 -3.53 9.46
C SER A 84 8.09 -3.14 10.35
N THR A 85 8.08 -3.62 11.59
CA THR A 85 7.04 -3.29 12.58
C THR A 85 6.86 -1.78 12.77
N TRP A 86 7.96 -1.01 12.70
CA TRP A 86 7.88 0.44 12.82
C TRP A 86 7.24 1.08 11.59
N GLU A 87 7.62 0.66 10.38
CA GLU A 87 7.06 1.19 9.12
C GLU A 87 5.57 0.89 9.01
N LEU A 88 5.18 -0.35 9.33
CA LEU A 88 3.78 -0.78 9.37
C LEU A 88 2.95 0.11 10.32
N ALA A 89 3.42 0.29 11.56
CA ALA A 89 2.74 1.12 12.55
C ALA A 89 2.63 2.61 12.14
N GLN A 90 3.58 3.14 11.36
CA GLN A 90 3.45 4.50 10.83
C GLN A 90 2.38 4.58 9.74
N ILE A 91 2.32 3.62 8.83
CA ILE A 91 1.26 3.59 7.81
C ILE A 91 -0.11 3.45 8.46
N GLU A 92 -0.27 2.56 9.44
CA GLU A 92 -1.51 2.42 10.20
C GLU A 92 -1.92 3.75 10.86
N LYS A 93 -0.97 4.49 11.45
CA LYS A 93 -1.23 5.83 12.00
C LYS A 93 -1.67 6.83 10.93
N LEU A 94 -1.04 6.82 9.75
CA LEU A 94 -1.44 7.71 8.64
C LEU A 94 -2.85 7.39 8.15
N LEU A 95 -3.21 6.10 8.09
CA LEU A 95 -4.55 5.63 7.73
C LEU A 95 -5.62 6.01 8.76
N MET A 96 -5.27 6.02 10.05
CA MET A 96 -6.16 6.45 11.14
C MET A 96 -6.30 7.97 11.24
N ALA A 97 -5.22 8.72 11.04
CA ALA A 97 -5.22 10.18 11.18
C ALA A 97 -6.06 10.92 10.12
N ARG A 98 -6.41 10.23 9.03
CA ARG A 98 -7.16 10.78 7.88
C ARG A 98 -8.50 10.07 7.66
N GLY A 99 -9.01 9.38 8.69
CA GLY A 99 -10.34 8.77 8.74
C GLY A 99 -11.39 9.67 9.38
#